data_AF-A0A560RLI5-F1
#
_entry.id   AF-A0A560RLI5-F1
#
_cell.length_a   1.000
_cell.length_b   1.000
_cell.length_c   1.000
_cell.angle_alpha   90.00
_cell.angle_beta   90.00
_cell.angle_gamma   90.00
#
_symmetry.space_group_name_H-M   'P 1'
#
loop_
_entity.id
_entity.type
_entity.pdbx_description
1 polymer ?
#
loop_
_entity_poly.entity_id
_entity_poly.type
_entity_poly.pdbx_seq_one_letter_code
_entity_poly.pdbx_strand_id
1 'polypeptide(L)' 'MPNSDLLPPLLYKINENQLALEAAILELSNWVKQRGAAEVADNVRGALDTIDKNEEFIKLTLAVLMAPE' A
#
# COMPACT_ATOMS: atom_id res chain seq x y z
N MET A 1 -8.32 26.27 2.19
CA MET A 1 -7.47 26.52 1.00
C MET A 1 -8.27 26.12 -0.23
N PRO A 2 -8.11 26.75 -1.39
CA PRO A 2 -8.76 26.25 -2.60
C PRO A 2 -8.36 24.79 -2.85
N ASN A 3 -9.33 23.95 -3.26
CA ASN A 3 -9.17 22.53 -3.60
C ASN A 3 -8.81 21.56 -2.45
N SER A 4 -8.98 21.94 -1.17
CA SER A 4 -8.71 21.02 -0.04
C SER A 4 -9.64 19.81 0.00
N ASP A 5 -10.80 19.89 -0.66
CA ASP A 5 -11.76 18.82 -0.89
C ASP A 5 -11.22 17.70 -1.79
N LEU A 6 -10.18 17.97 -2.59
CA LEU A 6 -9.55 16.95 -3.44
C LEU A 6 -8.55 16.06 -2.69
N LEU A 7 -8.14 16.44 -1.48
CA LEU A 7 -7.13 15.68 -0.73
C LEU A 7 -7.62 14.28 -0.30
N PRO A 8 -8.81 14.12 0.33
CA PRO A 8 -9.32 12.78 0.65
C PRO A 8 -9.49 11.84 -0.56
N PRO A 9 -10.13 12.23 -1.68
CA PRO A 9 -10.25 11.33 -2.83
C PRO A 9 -8.90 11.02 -3.49
N LEU A 10 -7.94 11.94 -3.48
CA LEU A 10 -6.58 11.66 -3.96
C LEU A 10 -5.87 10.62 -3.09
N LEU A 11 -5.92 10.77 -1.76
CA LEU A 11 -5.34 9.80 -0.82
C LEU A 11 -6.02 8.43 -0.94
N TYR A 12 -7.33 8.39 -1.17
CA TYR A 12 -8.05 7.15 -1.43
C TYR A 12 -7.54 6.44 -2.69
N LYS A 13 -7.32 7.18 -3.79
CA LYS A 13 -6.74 6.60 -5.01
C LYS A 13 -5.29 6.15 -4.83
N ILE A 14 -4.50 6.85 -4.02
CA ILE A 14 -3.15 6.40 -3.66
C ILE A 14 -3.22 5.09 -2.86
N ASN A 15 -4.16 4.95 -1.92
CA ASN A 15 -4.38 3.72 -1.17
C ASN A 15 -4.74 2.52 -2.08
N GLU A 16 -5.66 2.73 -3.04
CA GLU A 16 -6.02 1.70 -4.02
C GLU A 16 -4.82 1.28 -4.87
N ASN A 17 -3.98 2.23 -5.29
CA ASN A 17 -2.75 1.92 -6.02
C ASN A 17 -1.75 1.13 -5.18
N GLN A 18 -1.60 1.44 -3.88
CA GLN A 18 -0.71 0.70 -2.99
C GLN A 18 -1.16 -0.76 -2.83
N LEU A 19 -2.45 -0.99 -2.61
CA LEU A 19 -3.03 -2.34 -2.55
C LEU A 19 -2.78 -3.15 -3.83
N ALA A 20 -2.98 -2.53 -5.00
CA ALA A 20 -2.75 -3.20 -6.28
C ALA A 20 -1.27 -3.54 -6.49
N LEU A 21 -0.37 -2.62 -6.13
CA LEU A 21 1.07 -2.83 -6.23
C LEU A 21 1.55 -3.90 -5.25
N GLU A 22 1.07 -3.89 -4.01
CA GLU A 22 1.39 -4.89 -3.01
C GLU A 22 1.01 -6.29 -3.49
N ALA A 23 -0.23 -6.46 -3.97
CA ALA A 23 -0.71 -7.73 -4.50
C ALA A 23 0.16 -8.25 -5.67
N ALA A 24 0.48 -7.37 -6.63
CA ALA A 24 1.31 -7.72 -7.78
C ALA A 24 2.75 -8.10 -7.35
N ILE A 25 3.35 -7.36 -6.41
CA ILE A 25 4.70 -7.63 -5.91
C ILE A 25 4.72 -8.93 -5.08
N LEU A 26 3.68 -9.19 -4.27
CA LEU A 26 3.55 -10.42 -3.50
C LEU A 26 3.43 -11.65 -4.43
N GLU A 27 2.64 -11.55 -5.50
CA GLU A 27 2.53 -12.60 -6.51
C GLU A 27 3.89 -12.89 -7.16
N LEU A 28 4.62 -11.84 -7.58
CA LEU A 28 5.96 -11.98 -8.14
C LEU A 28 6.96 -12.56 -7.13
N SER A 29 6.90 -12.14 -5.86
CA SER A 29 7.73 -12.67 -4.77
C SER A 29 7.50 -14.18 -4.58
N ASN A 30 6.24 -14.61 -4.62
CA ASN A 30 5.89 -16.03 -4.56
C ASN A 30 6.43 -16.79 -5.78
N TRP A 31 6.30 -16.22 -6.98
CA TRP A 31 6.76 -16.82 -8.22
C TRP A 31 8.29 -17.02 -8.26
N VAL A 32 9.08 -16.05 -7.75
CA VAL A 32 10.54 -16.18 -7.64
C VAL A 32 10.94 -17.16 -6.53
N LYS A 33 10.21 -17.20 -5.41
CA LYS A 33 10.45 -18.16 -4.31
C LYS A 33 10.33 -19.60 -4.81
N GLN A 34 9.30 -19.89 -5.59
CA GLN A 34 9.07 -21.21 -6.20
C GLN A 34 10.18 -21.63 -7.17
N ARG A 35 11.00 -20.69 -7.66
CA ARG A 35 12.14 -20.92 -8.55
C ARG A 35 13.49 -20.97 -7.84
N GLY A 36 13.47 -21.10 -6.51
CA GLY A 36 14.68 -21.25 -5.69
C GLY A 36 15.30 -19.93 -5.22
N ALA A 37 14.72 -18.78 -5.56
CA ALA A 37 15.19 -17.47 -5.10
C ALA A 37 14.54 -17.07 -3.77
N ALA A 38 14.68 -17.91 -2.75
CA ALA A 38 14.03 -17.70 -1.44
C ALA A 38 14.50 -16.41 -0.75
N GLU A 39 15.80 -16.13 -0.75
CA GLU A 39 16.36 -14.91 -0.16
C GLU A 39 15.81 -13.63 -0.82
N VAL A 40 15.69 -13.64 -2.16
CA VAL A 40 15.09 -12.52 -2.89
C VAL A 40 13.62 -12.34 -2.49
N ALA A 41 12.87 -13.44 -2.40
CA ALA A 41 11.47 -13.39 -1.99
C ALA A 41 11.27 -12.87 -0.56
N ASP A 42 12.16 -13.25 0.35
CA ASP A 42 12.12 -12.83 1.75
C ASP A 42 12.53 -11.34 1.88
N ASN A 43 13.51 -10.86 1.11
CA ASN A 43 13.84 -9.44 1.00
C ASN A 43 12.66 -8.61 0.46
N VAL A 44 11.99 -9.10 -0.58
CA VAL A 44 10.79 -8.45 -1.12
C VAL A 44 9.66 -8.40 -0.09
N ARG A 45 9.46 -9.47 0.68
CA ARG A 45 8.47 -9.49 1.79
C ARG A 45 8.81 -8.46 2.87
N GLY A 46 10.07 -8.36 3.29
CA GLY A 46 10.49 -7.33 4.24
C GLY A 46 10.25 -5.89 3.72
N ALA A 47 10.33 -5.67 2.40
CA ALA A 47 9.95 -4.40 1.79
C ALA A 47 8.43 -4.20 1.75
N LEU A 48 7.64 -5.25 1.48
CA LEU A 48 6.17 -5.21 1.52
C LEU A 48 5.63 -4.82 2.90
N ASP A 49 6.30 -5.20 3.99
CA ASP A 49 5.94 -4.75 5.34
C ASP A 49 5.95 -3.22 5.49
N THR A 50 6.72 -2.50 4.66
CA THR A 50 6.72 -1.03 4.64
C THR A 50 5.51 -0.48 3.88
N ILE A 51 5.06 -1.16 2.82
CA ILE A 51 3.85 -0.80 2.08
C ILE A 51 2.63 -0.99 2.97
N ASP A 52 2.53 -2.12 3.67
CA ASP A 52 1.43 -2.43 4.60
C ASP A 52 1.28 -1.35 5.70
N LYS A 53 2.38 -0.96 6.35
CA LYS A 53 2.38 0.13 7.35
C LYS A 53 1.94 1.48 6.77
N ASN A 54 2.32 1.77 5.53
CA ASN A 54 1.91 3.01 4.86
C ASN A 54 0.42 2.97 4.50
N GLU A 55 -0.08 1.83 4.06
CA GLU A 55 -1.50 1.60 3.78
C GLU A 55 -2.34 1.81 5.05
N GLU A 56 -1.94 1.22 6.18
CA GLU A 56 -2.59 1.42 7.48
C GLU A 56 -2.67 2.91 7.85
N PHE A 57 -1.55 3.63 7.69
CA PHE A 57 -1.50 5.06 8.01
C PHE A 57 -2.37 5.90 7.07
N ILE A 58 -2.43 5.56 5.78
CA ILE A 58 -3.31 6.25 4.82
C ILE A 58 -4.77 5.99 5.15
N LYS A 59 -5.15 4.74 5.46
CA LYS A 59 -6.51 4.39 5.90
C LYS A 59 -6.92 5.17 7.16
N LEU A 60 -6.04 5.24 8.16
CA LEU A 60 -6.27 6.05 9.37
C LEU A 60 -6.49 7.52 9.02
N THR A 61 -5.62 8.09 8.20
CA THR A 61 -5.69 9.50 7.81
C THR A 61 -6.97 9.81 7.03
N LEU A 62 -7.38 8.93 6.12
CA LEU A 62 -8.65 9.04 5.40
C LEU A 62 -9.85 9.01 6.35
N ALA A 63 -9.85 8.10 7.33
CA ALA A 63 -10.91 8.03 8.32
C ALA A 63 -11.04 9.33 9.14
N VAL A 64 -9.91 9.94 9.51
CA VAL A 64 -9.89 11.23 10.22
C VAL A 64 -10.38 12.37 9.32
N LEU A 65 -9.89 12.46 8.09
CA LEU A 65 -10.26 13.53 7.15
C LEU A 65 -11.72 13.49 6.70
N MET A 66 -12.34 12.31 6.72
CA MET A 66 -13.73 12.09 6.33
C MET A 66 -14.70 12.02 7.50
N ALA A 67 -14.20 12.13 8.74
CA ALA A 67 -15.06 12.14 9.91
C ALA A 67 -15.99 13.37 9.88
N PRO A 68 -17.29 13.22 10.17
CA PRO A 68 -18.15 14.37 10.40
C PRO A 68 -17.65 15.17 11.61
N GLU A 69 -17.83 16.49 11.58
CA GLU A 69 -17.62 17.36 12.75
C GLU A 69 -18.58 17.03 13.90
#